data_AF-A0A847UGA6-F1
#
_entry.id   AF-A0A847UGA6-F1
#
_cell.length_a   1.000
_cell.length_b   1.000
_cell.length_c   1.000
_cell.angle_alpha   90.00
_cell.angle_beta   90.00
_cell.angle_gamma   90.00
#
_symmetry.space_group_name_H-M   'P 1'
#
loop_
_entity.id
_entity.type
_entity.pdbx_description
1 polymer ?
#
loop_
_entity_poly.entity_id
_entity_poly.type
_entity_poly.pdbx_seq_one_letter_code
_entity_poly.pdbx_strand_id
1 'polypeptide(L)'
;MPSEIEYCPFCGVRLANEESLDDHCGDAEECANARDRWQSSGSLLASQRQRALGWVVAGAIVLYAVVQASILLGIVASVVVLVVAHVDWTALA
;
A
#
# COMPACT_ATOMS: atom_id res chain seq x y z
N MET A 1 -2.01 -45.05 -4.31
CA MET A 1 -2.23 -43.61 -4.07
C MET A 1 -2.59 -43.03 -5.43
N PRO A 2 -3.74 -42.39 -5.62
CA PRO A 2 -4.05 -41.77 -6.90
C PRO A 2 -2.98 -40.70 -7.16
N SER A 3 -2.26 -40.82 -8.28
CA SER A 3 -1.36 -39.78 -8.74
C SER A 3 -2.19 -38.51 -8.93
N GLU A 4 -1.87 -37.47 -8.18
CA GLU A 4 -2.45 -36.14 -8.43
C GLU A 4 -2.15 -35.81 -9.89
N ILE A 5 -3.22 -35.61 -10.66
CA ILE A 5 -3.07 -35.20 -12.04
C ILE A 5 -2.64 -33.74 -11.97
N GLU A 6 -1.36 -33.47 -12.16
CA GLU A 6 -0.85 -32.11 -12.20
C GLU A 6 -1.24 -31.47 -13.54
N TYR A 7 -1.94 -30.35 -13.46
CA TYR A 7 -2.28 -29.52 -14.61
C TYR A 7 -1.44 -28.25 -14.54
N CYS A 8 -0.97 -27.78 -15.68
CA CYS A 8 -0.23 -26.53 -15.73
C CYS A 8 -1.21 -25.36 -15.48
N PRO A 9 -0.96 -24.48 -14.49
CA PRO A 9 -1.85 -23.37 -14.16
C PRO A 9 -1.82 -22.25 -15.21
N PHE A 10 -0.86 -22.30 -16.15
CA PHE A 10 -0.69 -21.28 -17.18
C PHE A 10 -1.40 -21.66 -18.49
N CYS A 11 -1.23 -22.89 -18.96
CA CYS A 11 -1.81 -23.37 -20.23
C CYS A 11 -2.96 -24.38 -20.06
N GLY A 12 -3.19 -24.90 -18.85
CA GLY A 12 -4.25 -25.89 -18.57
C GLY A 12 -4.00 -27.30 -19.10
N VAL A 13 -2.83 -27.55 -19.71
CA VAL A 13 -2.44 -28.86 -20.23
C VAL A 13 -2.07 -29.79 -19.07
N ARG A 14 -2.42 -31.07 -19.22
CA ARG A 14 -2.05 -32.13 -18.27
C ARG A 14 -0.56 -32.41 -18.37
N LEU A 15 0.17 -32.32 -17.26
CA LEU A 15 1.59 -32.70 -17.23
C LEU A 15 1.72 -34.22 -17.35
N ALA A 16 2.76 -34.66 -18.06
CA ALA A 16 3.16 -36.04 -18.07
C ALA A 16 3.67 -36.46 -16.68
N ASN A 17 3.58 -37.76 -16.38
CA ASN A 17 4.06 -38.28 -15.10
C ASN A 17 5.58 -38.00 -15.01
N GLU A 18 6.04 -37.30 -13.96
CA GLU A 18 7.43 -36.85 -13.75
C GLU A 18 7.88 -35.60 -14.53
N GLU A 19 7.02 -35.00 -15.36
CA GLU A 19 7.31 -33.72 -16.02
C GLU A 19 7.15 -32.56 -15.02
N SER A 20 8.20 -31.75 -14.85
CA SER A 20 8.12 -30.58 -13.98
C SER A 20 7.48 -29.39 -14.69
N LEU A 21 6.86 -28.49 -13.92
CA LEU A 21 6.26 -27.26 -14.45
C LEU A 21 7.23 -26.42 -15.29
N ASP A 22 8.51 -26.42 -14.90
CA ASP A 22 9.55 -25.63 -15.55
C ASP A 22 10.02 -26.27 -16.86
N ASP A 23 10.04 -27.61 -16.92
CA ASP A 23 10.33 -28.38 -18.13
C ASP A 23 9.22 -28.21 -19.17
N HIS A 24 7.96 -28.35 -18.73
CA HIS A 24 6.77 -28.16 -19.55
C HIS A 24 6.71 -26.75 -20.18
N CYS A 25 6.97 -25.72 -19.38
CA CYS A 25 7.00 -24.35 -19.86
C CYS A 25 8.30 -24.00 -20.62
N GLY A 26 9.33 -24.83 -20.55
CA GLY A 26 10.55 -24.71 -21.37
C GLY A 26 10.33 -25.23 -22.80
N ASP A 27 9.60 -26.34 -22.94
CA ASP A 27 9.32 -26.97 -24.23
C ASP A 27 8.10 -26.36 -24.96
N ALA A 28 7.12 -25.82 -24.23
CA ALA A 28 5.93 -25.21 -24.80
C ALA A 28 6.00 -23.67 -24.78
N GLU A 29 6.32 -23.05 -25.93
CA GLU A 29 6.39 -21.58 -26.07
C GLU A 29 5.09 -20.86 -25.64
N GLU A 30 3.93 -21.50 -25.85
CA GLU A 30 2.63 -20.97 -25.42
C GLU A 30 2.49 -20.94 -23.89
N CYS A 31 3.03 -21.95 -23.18
CA CYS A 31 3.09 -22.00 -21.72
C CYS A 31 4.03 -20.91 -21.19
N ALA A 32 5.22 -20.79 -21.77
CA ALA A 32 6.20 -19.77 -21.41
C ALA A 32 5.59 -18.35 -21.50
N ASN A 33 4.91 -18.06 -22.60
CA ASN A 33 4.29 -16.75 -22.83
C ASN A 33 3.10 -16.48 -21.90
N ALA A 34 2.35 -17.52 -21.53
CA ALA A 34 1.26 -17.39 -20.55
C ALA A 34 1.82 -17.12 -19.13
N ARG A 35 2.91 -17.81 -18.75
CA ARG A 35 3.64 -17.59 -17.49
C ARG A 35 4.16 -16.15 -17.38
N ASP A 36 4.83 -15.67 -18.43
CA ASP A 36 5.43 -14.32 -18.44
C ASP A 36 4.37 -13.22 -18.32
N ARG A 37 3.23 -13.37 -19.00
CA ARG A 37 2.09 -12.43 -18.84
C ARG A 37 1.54 -12.43 -17.42
N TRP A 38 1.42 -13.60 -16.80
CA TRP A 38 0.95 -13.72 -15.42
C TRP A 38 1.89 -13.00 -14.45
N GLN A 39 3.19 -13.19 -14.61
CA GLN A 39 4.21 -12.57 -13.77
C GLN A 39 4.24 -11.03 -13.96
N SER A 40 4.13 -10.57 -15.21
CA SER A 40 4.04 -9.14 -15.54
C SER A 40 2.80 -8.47 -14.94
N SER A 41 1.65 -9.16 -14.99
CA SER A 41 0.39 -8.67 -14.43
C SER A 41 0.42 -8.56 -12.90
N GLY A 42 1.06 -9.53 -12.23
CA GLY A 42 1.27 -9.50 -10.78
C GLY A 42 2.16 -8.34 -10.33
N SER A 43 3.21 -8.01 -11.11
CA SER A 43 4.10 -6.88 -10.86
C SER A 43 3.39 -5.53 -10.98
N LEU A 44 2.56 -5.36 -12.02
CA LEU A 44 1.77 -4.13 -12.22
C LEU A 44 0.78 -3.91 -11.07
N LEU A 45 0.05 -4.94 -10.65
CA LEU A 45 -0.86 -4.89 -9.51
C LEU A 45 -0.15 -4.58 -8.18
N ALA A 46 1.05 -5.15 -7.97
CA ALA A 46 1.86 -4.85 -6.79
C ALA A 46 2.32 -3.38 -6.77
N SER A 47 2.76 -2.84 -7.92
CA SER A 47 3.21 -1.45 -8.04
C SER A 47 2.07 -0.44 -7.80
N GLN A 48 0.85 -0.76 -8.26
CA GLN A 48 -0.31 0.09 -8.10
C GLN A 48 -0.82 0.11 -6.65
N ARG A 49 -0.80 -1.05 -5.97
CA ARG A 49 -1.11 -1.14 -4.52
C ARG A 49 -0.11 -0.37 -3.67
N GLN A 50 1.19 -0.47 -3.97
CA GLN A 50 2.22 0.26 -3.24
C GLN A 50 2.06 1.77 -3.40
N ARG A 51 1.72 2.24 -4.61
CA ARG A 51 1.49 3.66 -4.87
C ARG A 51 0.25 4.18 -4.15
N ALA A 52 -0.83 3.40 -4.10
CA ALA A 52 -2.05 3.76 -3.37
C ALA A 52 -1.80 3.85 -1.85
N LEU A 53 -1.06 2.90 -1.28
CA LEU A 53 -0.69 2.94 0.15
C LEU A 53 0.16 4.17 0.49
N GLY A 54 1.08 4.56 -0.39
CA GLY A 54 1.89 5.77 -0.22
C GLY A 54 1.05 7.05 -0.11
N TRP A 55 0.01 7.19 -0.94
CA TRP A 55 -0.89 8.35 -0.89
C TRP A 55 -1.74 8.40 0.39
N VAL A 56 -2.21 7.24 0.87
CA VAL A 56 -2.97 7.15 2.13
C VAL A 56 -2.11 7.58 3.32
N VAL A 57 -0.87 7.13 3.38
CA VAL A 57 0.07 7.49 4.45
C VAL A 57 0.41 8.99 4.39
N ALA A 58 0.71 9.52 3.21
CA ALA A 58 0.97 10.95 3.04
C ALA A 58 -0.24 11.82 3.46
N GLY A 59 -1.46 11.42 3.06
CA GLY A 59 -2.69 12.10 3.46
C GLY A 59 -2.91 12.07 4.98
N ALA A 60 -2.69 10.93 5.63
CA ALA A 60 -2.81 10.80 7.08
C ALA A 60 -1.81 11.67 7.85
N ILE A 61 -0.56 11.78 7.36
CA ILE A 61 0.47 12.64 7.96
C ILE A 61 0.09 14.11 7.85
N VAL A 62 -0.39 14.55 6.68
CA VAL A 62 -0.83 15.95 6.47
C VAL A 62 -2.02 16.28 7.36
N LEU A 63 -3.02 15.39 7.43
CA LEU A 63 -4.17 15.55 8.33
C LEU A 63 -3.74 15.67 9.80
N TYR A 64 -2.85 14.78 10.25
CA TYR A 64 -2.32 14.82 11.61
C TYR A 64 -1.58 16.13 11.90
N ALA A 65 -0.72 16.60 10.99
CA ALA A 65 0.00 17.85 11.14
C ALA A 65 -0.94 19.07 11.22
N VAL A 66 -2.00 19.11 10.40
CA VAL A 66 -3.01 20.18 10.41
C VAL A 66 -3.79 20.19 11.72
N VAL A 67 -4.23 19.01 12.20
CA VAL A 67 -4.94 18.89 13.48
C VAL A 67 -4.03 19.31 14.63
N GLN A 68 -2.78 18.86 14.65
CA GLN A 68 -1.83 19.19 15.69
C GLN A 68 -1.51 20.70 15.71
N ALA A 69 -1.34 21.33 14.53
CA ALA A 69 -1.17 22.78 14.42
C ALA A 69 -2.41 23.54 14.92
N SER A 70 -3.61 23.04 14.65
CA SER A 70 -4.87 23.64 15.11
C SER A 70 -5.04 23.54 16.63
N ILE A 71 -4.66 22.40 17.22
CA ILE A 71 -4.66 22.21 18.68
C ILE A 71 -3.67 23.16 19.34
N LEU A 72 -2.45 23.29 18.79
CA LEU A 72 -1.44 24.23 19.30
C LEU A 72 -1.92 25.68 19.21
N LEU A 73 -2.60 26.07 18.13
CA LEU A 73 -3.22 27.39 18.01
C LEU A 73 -4.29 27.63 19.08
N GLY A 74 -5.14 26.63 19.36
CA GLY A 74 -6.15 26.73 20.42
C GLY A 74 -5.55 26.88 21.83
N ILE A 75 -4.45 26.17 22.10
CA ILE A 75 -3.70 26.31 23.36
C ILE A 75 -3.10 27.71 23.47
N VAL A 76 -2.42 28.18 22.43
CA VAL A 76 -1.82 29.53 22.41
C VAL A 76 -2.89 30.60 22.59
N ALA A 77 -4.03 30.50 21.90
CA ALA A 77 -5.14 31.43 22.06
C ALA A 77 -5.70 31.44 23.49
N SER A 78 -5.85 30.26 24.12
CA SER A 78 -6.31 30.16 25.52
C SER A 78 -5.31 30.79 26.48
N VAL A 79 -4.00 30.56 26.27
CA VAL A 79 -2.94 31.18 27.07
C VAL A 79 -2.96 32.71 26.92
N VAL A 80 -3.12 33.22 25.70
CA VAL A 80 -3.23 34.66 25.45
C VAL A 80 -4.43 35.28 26.18
N VAL A 81 -5.60 34.64 26.13
CA VAL A 81 -6.79 35.11 26.85
C VAL A 81 -6.57 35.11 28.37
N LEU A 82 -5.95 34.06 28.92
CA LEU A 82 -5.63 34.00 30.36
C LEU A 82 -4.65 35.09 30.77
N VAL A 83 -3.60 35.33 29.98
CA VAL A 83 -2.63 36.41 30.23
C VAL A 83 -3.32 37.76 30.19
N VAL A 84 -4.12 38.05 29.15
CA VAL A 84 -4.89 39.29 29.03
C VAL A 84 -5.86 39.48 30.20
N ALA A 85 -6.52 38.43 30.67
CA ALA A 85 -7.46 38.49 31.80
C ALA A 85 -6.77 38.77 33.14
N HIS A 86 -5.50 38.41 33.29
CA HIS A 86 -4.72 38.60 34.52
C HIS A 86 -3.80 39.83 34.50
N VAL A 87 -3.70 40.54 33.38
CA VAL A 87 -3.02 41.83 33.32
C VAL A 87 -3.88 42.87 34.03
N ASP A 88 -3.29 43.55 35.01
CA ASP A 88 -3.92 44.69 35.66
C ASP A 88 -3.87 45.91 34.74
N TRP A 89 -4.89 46.03 33.88
CA TRP A 89 -5.01 47.13 32.91
C TRP A 89 -5.10 48.50 33.55
N THR A 90 -5.42 48.56 34.85
CA THR A 90 -5.50 49.79 35.64
C THR A 90 -4.14 50.34 36.05
N ALA A 91 -3.09 49.51 36.05
CA ALA A 91 -1.72 49.94 36.35
C ALA A 91 -0.94 50.42 35.11
N LEU A 92 -1.51 50.22 33.91
CA LEU A 92 -0.94 50.58 32.61
C LEU A 92 -1.57 51.86 32.01
N ALA A 93 -2.64 52.38 32.62
CA ALA A 93 -3.31 53.63 32.26
C ALA A 93 -2.78 54.81 33.09
#